data_AF-A0A9J6G4E8-F1
#
_entry.id   AF-A0A9J6G4E8-F1
#
_cell.length_a   1.000
_cell.length_b   1.000
_cell.length_c   1.000
_cell.angle_alpha   90.00
_cell.angle_beta   90.00
_cell.angle_gamma   90.00
#
_symmetry.space_group_name_H-M   'P 1'
#
loop_
_entity.id
_entity.type
_entity.pdbx_description
1 polymer ?
#
loop_
_entity_poly.entity_id
_entity_poly.type
_entity_poly.pdbx_seq_one_letter_code
_entity_poly.pdbx_strand_id
1 'polypeptide(L)' 'MDFHSAKNQSRVSVGIMGKAGNVLLPLPFNQKDGCISSGLVCPLHAGRNYTVTRAVKVYRIYPRVGVSGDTP' A
#
# COMPACT_ATOMS: atom_id res chain seq x y z
N MET A 1 -7.55 0.73 -3.04
CA MET A 1 -7.80 0.85 -1.59
C MET A 1 -8.10 2.31 -1.31
N ASP A 2 -9.26 2.59 -0.74
CA ASP A 2 -9.75 3.94 -0.56
C ASP A 2 -9.40 4.47 0.83
N PHE A 3 -9.00 5.74 0.92
CA PHE A 3 -8.69 6.38 2.18
C PHE A 3 -9.06 7.87 2.17
N HIS A 4 -9.33 8.38 3.36
CA HIS A 4 -9.61 9.79 3.59
C HIS A 4 -8.32 10.52 3.99
N SER A 5 -7.97 11.60 3.28
CA SER A 5 -6.81 12.41 3.65
C SER A 5 -7.20 13.40 4.76
N ALA A 6 -6.67 13.20 5.96
CA ALA A 6 -6.92 14.09 7.09
C ALA A 6 -6.19 15.45 6.98
N LYS A 7 -5.11 15.54 6.19
CA LYS A 7 -4.26 16.73 6.08
C LYS A 7 -3.75 16.96 4.66
N ASN A 8 -3.33 18.18 4.39
CA ASN A 8 -2.60 18.51 3.17
C ASN A 8 -1.21 17.89 3.21
N GLN A 9 -0.81 17.17 2.17
CA GLN A 9 0.50 16.52 2.11
C GLN A 9 0.96 16.34 0.66
N SER A 10 2.18 16.77 0.36
CA SER A 10 2.80 16.66 -0.96
C SER A 10 3.57 15.36 -1.17
N ARG A 11 3.86 14.63 -0.09
CA ARG A 11 4.58 13.36 -0.10
C ARG A 11 3.75 12.29 0.59
N VAL A 12 3.62 11.16 -0.08
CA VAL A 12 2.92 9.99 0.44
C VAL A 12 3.89 8.83 0.33
N SER A 13 4.11 8.10 1.42
CA SER A 13 4.89 6.86 1.39
C SER A 13 3.95 5.69 1.50
N VAL A 14 4.07 4.73 0.59
CA VAL A 14 3.36 3.46 0.65
C VAL A 14 4.27 2.38 1.23
N GLY A 15 3.66 1.39 1.88
CA GLY A 15 4.30 0.23 2.48
C GLY A 15 3.40 -0.99 2.31
N ILE A 16 4.00 -2.17 2.11
CA ILE A 16 3.25 -3.42 2.03
C ILE A 16 3.85 -4.36 3.07
N MET A 17 3.02 -4.82 3.98
CA MET A 17 3.39 -5.76 5.03
C MET A 17 2.68 -7.09 4.74
N GLY A 18 3.45 -8.18 4.66
CA GLY A 18 2.90 -9.53 4.61
C GLY A 18 2.80 -10.10 6.02
N LYS A 19 1.73 -10.83 6.32
CA LYS A 19 1.59 -11.59 7.57
C LYS A 19 1.85 -13.06 7.30
N ALA A 20 2.83 -13.64 7.97
CA ALA A 20 3.16 -15.06 7.92
C ALA A 20 3.03 -15.66 9.33
N GLY A 21 1.91 -16.36 9.58
CA GLY A 21 1.55 -16.77 10.94
C GLY A 21 1.36 -15.55 11.85
N ASN A 22 2.16 -15.47 12.92
CA ASN A 22 2.13 -14.35 13.88
C ASN A 22 3.17 -13.25 13.58
N VAL A 23 3.92 -13.35 12.48
CA VAL A 23 4.98 -12.40 12.14
C VAL A 23 4.53 -11.47 10.99
N LEU A 24 4.75 -10.17 11.16
CA LEU A 24 4.57 -9.15 10.13
C LEU A 24 5.93 -8.84 9.48
N LEU A 25 6.03 -9.04 8.17
CA LEU A 25 7.26 -8.86 7.39
C LEU A 25 7.06 -7.78 6.33
N PRO A 26 7.97 -6.80 6.19
CA PRO A 26 7.92 -5.85 5.09
C PRO A 26 8.21 -6.57 3.78
N LEU A 27 7.30 -6.46 2.81
CA LEU A 27 7.54 -7.00 1.47
C LEU A 27 8.43 -6.02 0.69
N PRO A 28 9.50 -6.51 0.02
CA PRO A 28 10.31 -5.66 -0.85
C PRO A 28 9.51 -5.24 -2.08
N PHE A 29 9.47 -3.93 -2.34
CA PHE A 29 8.99 -3.36 -3.60
C PHE A 29 9.76 -2.07 -3.91
N ASN A 30 9.89 -1.75 -5.20
CA ASN A 30 10.90 -0.81 -5.68
C ASN A 30 10.50 0.67 -5.53
N GLN A 31 9.22 0.98 -5.39
CA GLN A 31 8.73 2.36 -5.45
C GLN A 31 7.88 2.69 -4.23
N LYS A 32 8.47 3.35 -3.23
CA LYS A 32 7.78 3.73 -1.98
C LYS A 32 6.97 5.03 -2.10
N ASP A 33 7.24 5.84 -3.11
CA ASP A 33 6.51 7.10 -3.30
C ASP A 33 5.09 6.84 -3.85
N GLY A 34 4.09 7.07 -3.00
CA GLY A 34 2.67 6.97 -3.30
C GLY A 34 2.18 7.99 -4.34
N CYS A 35 2.90 9.09 -4.54
CA CYS A 35 2.56 10.07 -5.59
C CYS A 35 2.99 9.59 -6.99
N ILE A 36 3.80 8.54 -7.09
CA ILE A 36 4.31 8.03 -8.36
C ILE A 36 3.63 6.67 -8.65
N SER A 37 2.97 6.58 -9.81
CA SER A 37 2.37 5.33 -10.33
C SER A 37 1.37 4.62 -9.40
N SER A 38 0.70 5.35 -8.49
CA SER A 38 -0.29 4.76 -7.56
C SER A 38 -1.73 5.19 -7.80
N GLY A 39 -1.99 5.95 -8.86
CA GLY A 39 -3.30 6.60 -9.11
C GLY A 39 -3.56 7.86 -8.26
N LEU A 40 -2.63 8.23 -7.39
CA LEU A 40 -2.70 9.46 -6.60
C LEU A 40 -2.19 10.66 -7.41
N VAL A 41 -2.93 11.76 -7.35
CA VAL A 41 -2.46 13.07 -7.81
C VAL A 41 -2.09 13.87 -6.58
N CYS A 42 -0.79 14.12 -6.43
CA CYS A 42 -0.26 14.92 -5.32
C CYS A 42 -0.16 16.41 -5.71
N PRO A 43 -0.29 17.34 -4.73
CA PRO A 43 -0.49 17.09 -3.31
C PRO A 43 -1.89 16.58 -2.97
N LEU A 44 -1.98 15.74 -1.93
CA LEU A 44 -3.27 15.38 -1.35
C LEU A 44 -3.81 16.56 -0.54
N HIS A 45 -5.11 16.77 -0.61
CA HIS A 45 -5.83 17.80 0.12
C HIS A 45 -6.62 17.18 1.27
N ALA A 46 -6.65 17.88 2.40
CA ALA A 46 -7.46 17.52 3.55
C ALA A 46 -8.94 17.42 3.18
N GLY A 47 -9.65 16.46 3.77
CA GLY A 47 -11.08 16.28 3.56
C GLY A 47 -11.46 15.55 2.27
N ARG A 48 -10.49 15.12 1.45
CA ARG A 48 -10.76 14.40 0.20
C ARG A 48 -10.51 12.90 0.33
N ASN A 49 -11.30 12.14 -0.42
CA ASN A 49 -11.13 10.70 -0.56
C ASN A 49 -10.27 10.40 -1.78
N TYR A 50 -9.41 9.40 -1.63
CA TYR A 50 -8.46 8.99 -2.65
C TYR A 50 -8.43 7.47 -2.75
N THR A 51 -8.18 6.98 -3.96
CA THR A 51 -7.97 5.56 -4.23
C THR A 51 -6.50 5.33 -4.55
N VAL A 52 -5.83 4.49 -3.76
CA VAL A 52 -4.51 3.96 -4.10
C VAL A 52 -4.66 2.65 -4.83
N THR A 53 -4.02 2.54 -5.98
CA THR A 53 -3.94 1.31 -6.78
C THR A 53 -2.50 0.95 -7.01
N ARG A 54 -2.10 -0.29 -6.65
CA ARG A 54 -0.76 -0.80 -6.90
C ARG A 54 -0.77 -2.26 -7.28
N ALA A 55 0.07 -2.60 -8.26
CA ALA A 55 0.39 -3.99 -8.59
C ALA A 55 1.59 -4.44 -7.74
N VAL A 56 1.45 -5.62 -7.14
CA VAL A 56 2.51 -6.26 -6.34
C VAL A 56 2.89 -7.55 -7.02
N LYS A 57 4.18 -7.73 -7.30
CA LYS A 57 4.66 -8.99 -7.86
C LYS A 57 4.87 -9.98 -6.73
N VAL A 58 4.17 -11.12 -6.78
CA VAL A 58 4.39 -12.23 -5.86
C VAL A 58 5.60 -13.02 -6.37
N TYR A 59 6.71 -12.95 -5.63
CA TYR A 59 7.93 -13.69 -5.95
C TYR A 59 7.90 -15.10 -5.37
N ARG A 60 8.59 -16.04 -6.04
CA ARG A 60 8.70 -17.44 -5.58
C ARG A 60 9.39 -17.59 -4.22
N ILE A 61 10.20 -16.62 -3.81
CA ILE A 61 10.84 -16.60 -2.49
C ILE A 61 9.85 -16.39 -1.35
N TYR A 62 8.63 -15.91 -1.64
CA TYR A 62 7.63 -15.75 -0.60
C TYR A 62 7.12 -17.12 -0.15
N PRO A 63 7.04 -17.36 1.16
CA PRO A 63 6.61 -18.65 1.68
C PRO A 63 5.17 -18.91 1.25
N ARG A 64 4.87 -20.17 0.91
CA ARG A 64 3.50 -20.60 0.64
C ARG A 64 2.73 -20.68 1.96
N VAL A 65 2.14 -19.56 2.34
CA VAL A 65 1.27 -19.45 3.51
C VAL A 65 -0.15 -19.18 3.04
N GLY A 66 -1.14 -19.78 3.70
CA GLY A 66 -2.54 -19.40 3.49
C GLY A 66 -2.71 -17.94 3.89
N VAL A 67 -2.96 -17.06 2.92
CA VAL A 67 -3.32 -15.68 3.22
C VAL A 67 -4.78 -15.66 3.63
N SER A 68 -5.05 -15.44 4.92
CA SER A 68 -6.39 -15.06 5.37
C SER A 68 -6.60 -13.61 4.93
N GLY A 69 -7.19 -13.42 3.75
CA GLY A 69 -7.65 -12.11 3.32
C GLY A 69 -8.92 -11.78 4.10
N ASP A 70 -8.82 -10.88 5.09
CA ASP A 70 -9.99 -10.14 5.55
C ASP A 70 -10.45 -9.28 4.36
N THR A 71 -11.51 -9.77 3.71
CA THR A 71 -12.17 -9.06 2.62
C THR A 71 -13.09 -8.04 3.28
N PRO A 72 -13.07 -6.75 2.87
CA PRO A 72 -13.99 -5.74 3.37
C PRO A 72 -15.46 -6.09 3.10
#